data_AF-A0A1J5GJV4-F1
#
_entry.id   AF-A0A1J5GJV4-F1
#
_cell.length_a   1.000
_cell.length_b   1.000
_cell.length_c   1.000
_cell.angle_alpha   90.00
_cell.angle_beta   90.00
_cell.angle_gamma   90.00
#
_symmetry.space_group_name_H-M   'P 1'
#
loop_
_entity.id
_entity.type
_entity.pdbx_description
1 polymer ?
#
loop_
_entity_poly.entity_id
_entity_poly.type
_entity_poly.pdbx_seq_one_letter_code
_entity_poly.pdbx_strand_id
1 'polypeptide(L)' 'MKDVFEIADKLLLDEDDMVQKGYGWLLKESSRLHQKEVFDYVMKNKSKMPRTVLRYAIELMPIELKAAAMKKD' A
#
# COMPACT_ATOMS: atom_id res chain seq x y z
N MET A 1 6.67 9.24 -8.22
CA MET A 1 5.43 8.84 -7.49
C MET A 1 4.22 8.62 -8.38
N LYS A 2 3.95 9.49 -9.38
CA LYS A 2 2.79 9.34 -10.27
C LYS A 2 2.68 7.94 -10.90
N ASP A 3 3.74 7.45 -11.52
CA ASP A 3 3.73 6.14 -12.20
C ASP A 3 3.49 4.96 -11.23
N VAL A 4 4.05 5.04 -10.02
CA VAL A 4 3.85 4.01 -8.98
C VAL A 4 2.37 3.91 -8.59
N PHE A 5 1.72 5.04 -8.36
CA PHE A 5 0.30 5.06 -7.99
C PHE A 5 -0.61 4.70 -9.16
N GLU A 6 -0.27 5.09 -10.39
CA GLU A 6 -1.02 4.65 -11.57
C GLU A 6 -0.96 3.14 -11.79
N ILE A 7 0.19 2.51 -11.53
CA ILE A 7 0.33 1.05 -11.56
C ILE A 7 -0.49 0.43 -10.43
N ALA A 8 -0.35 0.93 -9.21
CA ALA A 8 -1.08 0.39 -8.05
C ALA A 8 -2.60 0.55 -8.18
N ASP A 9 -3.09 1.64 -8.78
CA ASP A 9 -4.51 1.86 -9.04
C ASP A 9 -5.06 0.85 -10.07
N LYS A 10 -4.30 0.56 -11.13
CA LYS A 10 -4.67 -0.44 -12.14
C LYS A 10 -4.75 -1.87 -11.58
N LEU A 11 -3.92 -2.18 -10.58
CA LEU A 11 -3.78 -3.52 -9.99
C LEU A 11 -4.55 -3.67 -8.66
N LEU A 12 -5.20 -2.61 -8.17
CA LEU A 12 -5.73 -2.52 -6.81
C LEU A 12 -6.70 -3.65 -6.43
N LEU A 13 -7.50 -4.11 -7.41
CA LEU A 13 -8.54 -5.12 -7.24
C LEU A 13 -8.21 -6.43 -7.97
N ASP A 14 -6.98 -6.58 -8.44
CA ASP A 14 -6.56 -7.83 -9.06
C ASP A 14 -6.58 -8.95 -8.00
N GLU A 15 -7.18 -10.09 -8.35
CA GLU A 15 -7.35 -11.22 -7.44
C GLU A 15 -6.13 -12.16 -7.44
N ASP A 16 -5.21 -12.01 -8.39
CA ASP A 16 -4.00 -12.81 -8.46
C ASP A 16 -3.02 -12.43 -7.32
N ASP A 17 -2.65 -13.43 -6.53
CA ASP A 17 -1.77 -13.27 -5.35
C ASP A 17 -0.38 -12.72 -5.72
N MET A 18 0.16 -13.08 -6.88
CA MET A 18 1.46 -12.57 -7.35
C MET A 18 1.36 -11.12 -7.79
N VAL A 19 0.26 -10.73 -8.43
CA VAL A 19 -0.01 -9.32 -8.77
C VAL A 19 -0.12 -8.48 -7.50
N GLN A 20 -0.92 -8.95 -6.53
CA GLN A 20 -1.08 -8.30 -5.23
C GLN A 20 0.26 -8.11 -4.50
N LYS A 21 1.08 -9.15 -4.42
CA LYS A 21 2.43 -9.06 -3.86
C LYS A 21 3.31 -8.09 -4.63
N GLY A 22 3.26 -8.12 -5.96
CA GLY A 22 4.05 -7.26 -6.83
C GLY A 22 3.82 -5.77 -6.55
N TYR A 23 2.57 -5.30 -6.62
CA TYR A 23 2.30 -3.89 -6.36
C TYR A 23 2.41 -3.53 -4.87
N GLY A 24 2.17 -4.48 -3.96
CA GLY A 24 2.44 -4.30 -2.53
C GLY A 24 3.92 -4.07 -2.22
N TRP A 25 4.83 -4.82 -2.85
CA TRP A 25 6.28 -4.60 -2.74
C TRP A 25 6.74 -3.32 -3.41
N LEU A 26 6.13 -2.95 -4.54
CA LEU A 26 6.37 -1.67 -5.18
C LEU A 26 6.08 -0.50 -4.22
N LEU A 27 4.92 -0.55 -3.54
CA LEU A 27 4.56 0.47 -2.54
C LEU A 27 5.50 0.46 -1.34
N LYS A 28 5.85 -0.73 -0.84
CA LYS A 28 6.81 -0.91 0.25
C LYS A 28 8.16 -0.27 -0.06
N GLU A 29 8.74 -0.56 -1.22
CA GLU A 29 10.06 -0.03 -1.57
C GLU A 29 10.00 1.48 -1.82
N SER A 30 8.92 1.95 -2.45
CA SER A 30 8.67 3.40 -2.62
C SER A 30 8.54 4.13 -1.28
N SER A 31 8.02 3.48 -0.23
CA SER A 31 7.83 4.09 1.08
C SER A 31 9.14 4.45 1.79
N ARG A 32 10.29 3.90 1.35
CA ARG A 32 11.60 4.23 1.93
C ARG A 32 11.98 5.70 1.73
N LEU A 33 11.65 6.26 0.57
CA LEU A 33 11.95 7.65 0.21
C LEU A 33 10.70 8.54 0.21
N HIS A 34 9.52 7.96 0.02
CA HIS A 34 8.24 8.67 -0.15
C HIS A 34 7.18 8.18 0.85
N GLN A 35 7.60 8.05 2.11
CA GLN A 35 6.78 7.43 3.17
C GLN A 35 5.41 8.09 3.31
N LYS A 36 5.37 9.43 3.33
CA LYS A 36 4.14 10.20 3.52
C LYS A 36 3.19 9.97 2.36
N GLU A 37 3.68 10.06 1.13
CA GLU A 37 2.89 9.91 -0.09
C GLU A 37 2.32 8.50 -0.20
N VAL A 38 3.12 7.47 0.11
CA VAL A 38 2.65 6.08 0.13
C VAL A 38 1.62 5.86 1.25
N PHE A 39 1.85 6.43 2.43
CA PHE A 39 0.88 6.33 3.52
C PHE A 39 -0.46 6.99 3.17
N ASP A 40 -0.43 8.18 2.59
CA ASP A 40 -1.63 8.90 2.14
C ASP A 40 -2.39 8.07 1.07
N TYR A 41 -1.67 7.44 0.13
CA TYR A 41 -2.25 6.52 -0.85
C TYR A 41 -2.90 5.28 -0.21
N VAL A 42 -2.23 4.65 0.76
CA VAL A 42 -2.76 3.49 1.48
C VAL A 42 -4.02 3.88 2.24
N MET A 43 -4.00 5.00 2.97
CA MET A 43 -5.16 5.46 3.74
C MET A 43 -6.36 5.78 2.85
N LYS A 44 -6.13 6.40 1.69
CA LYS A 44 -7.18 6.67 0.69
C LYS A 44 -7.85 5.40 0.18
N ASN A 45 -7.09 4.31 0.03
CA ASN A 45 -7.55 3.08 -0.61
C ASN A 45 -7.82 1.92 0.36
N LYS A 46 -7.60 2.10 1.68
CA LYS A 46 -7.56 1.01 2.66
C LYS A 46 -8.82 0.14 2.69
N SER A 47 -9.99 0.72 2.39
CA SER A 47 -11.28 0.03 2.43
C SER A 47 -11.47 -0.96 1.28
N LYS A 48 -10.75 -0.77 0.18
CA LYS A 48 -10.79 -1.61 -1.03
C LYS A 48 -9.54 -2.48 -1.20
N MET A 49 -8.42 -2.06 -0.60
CA MET A 49 -7.15 -2.75 -0.73
C MET A 49 -7.18 -4.13 -0.05
N PRO A 50 -6.71 -5.20 -0.70
CA PRO A 50 -6.50 -6.49 -0.05
C PRO A 50 -5.61 -6.35 1.18
N ARG A 51 -5.98 -7.04 2.27
CA ARG A 51 -5.26 -6.94 3.56
C ARG A 51 -3.78 -7.31 3.45
N THR A 52 -3.45 -8.26 2.58
CA THR A 52 -2.06 -8.69 2.31
C THR A 52 -1.24 -7.53 1.75
N VAL A 53 -1.78 -6.82 0.76
CA VAL A 53 -1.09 -5.70 0.12
C VAL A 53 -0.95 -4.52 1.06
N LEU A 54 -2.01 -4.18 1.81
CA LEU A 54 -1.97 -3.12 2.80
C LEU A 54 -0.80 -3.36 3.78
N ARG A 55 -0.65 -4.59 4.28
CA ARG A 55 0.44 -4.95 5.18
C ARG A 55 1.82 -4.81 4.56
N TYR A 56 2.00 -5.18 3.28
CA TYR A 56 3.27 -4.99 2.58
C TYR A 56 3.59 -3.50 2.42
N ALA A 57 2.63 -2.70 1.96
CA ALA A 57 2.83 -1.28 1.69
C ALA A 57 3.29 -0.49 2.93
N ILE A 58 2.84 -0.88 4.12
CA ILE A 58 3.20 -0.22 5.39
C ILE A 58 4.34 -0.90 6.15
N GLU A 59 4.96 -1.95 5.60
CA GLU A 59 5.89 -2.81 6.36
C GLU A 59 7.09 -2.05 6.93
N LEU A 60 7.58 -1.04 6.21
CA LEU A 60 8.76 -0.25 6.61
C LEU A 60 8.42 1.01 7.43
N MET A 61 7.13 1.26 7.69
CA MET A 61 6.67 2.46 8.40
C MET A 61 6.81 2.32 9.93
N PRO A 62 6.86 3.44 10.68
CA PRO A 62 6.73 3.47 12.14
C PRO A 62 5.45 2.77 12.64
N ILE A 63 5.50 2.33 13.89
CA ILE A 63 4.42 1.52 14.48
C ILE A 63 3.10 2.28 14.59
N GLU A 64 3.16 3.59 14.76
CA GLU A 64 2.01 4.48 14.86
C GLU A 64 1.25 4.54 13.54
N LEU A 65 1.97 4.65 12.42
CA LEU A 65 1.40 4.65 11.07
C LEU A 65 0.85 3.27 10.71
N LYS A 66 1.57 2.20 11.06
CA LYS A 66 1.06 0.83 10.88
C LYS A 66 -0.25 0.62 11.62
N ALA A 67 -0.32 1.04 12.88
CA ALA A 67 -1.53 0.94 13.69
C ALA A 67 -2.68 1.76 13.09
N ALA A 68 -2.40 2.98 12.61
CA ALA A 68 -3.39 3.83 11.96
C ALA A 68 -3.98 3.18 10.69
N ALA A 69 -3.12 2.62 9.82
CA ALA A 69 -3.55 1.96 8.59
C ALA A 69 -4.34 0.66 8.83
N MET A 70 -4.02 -0.06 9.92
CA MET A 70 -4.67 -1.34 10.26
C MET A 70 -5.97 -1.20 11.05
N LYS A 71 -6.34 0.02 11.48
CA LYS A 71 -7.65 0.25 12.13
C LYS A 71 -8.79 -0.06 11.15
N LYS A 72 -9.70 -0.94 11.57
CA LYS A 72 -10.98 -1.13 10.91
C LYS A 72 -11.75 0.19 10.95
N ASP A 73 -12.43 0.49 9.85
CA ASP A 73 -13.47 1.53 9.82
C ASP A 73 -14.67 1.10 10.67
#